data_AF-A0AB74DYL9-F1
#
_entry.id   AF-A0AB74DYL9-F1
#
_cell.length_a   1.000
_cell.length_b   1.000
_cell.length_c   1.000
_cell.angle_alpha   90.00
_cell.angle_beta   90.00
_cell.angle_gamma   90.00
#
_symmetry.space_group_name_H-M   'P 1'
#
loop_
_entity.id
_entity.type
_entity.pdbx_description
1 polymer ?
#
loop_
_entity_poly.entity_id
_entity_poly.type
_entity_poly.pdbx_seq_one_letter_code
_entity_poly.pdbx_strand_id
1 'polypeptide(L)'
;GAGGVHAAGSGDRAVAAAVRRAKATAARNIPAFDDLPVPADTANLREGADLNNALLALLPLVGVWRGEGEGRGPDGDYRFGQQIVVSHDGGDYLNWESRSWRLTATGDYQEPGLREAGFWRFVADPYDPSESQAIELLLAHSAGYVELFY
;
A
#
# COMPACT_ATOMS: atom_id res chain seq x y z
N GLY A 1 15.21 -50.66 9.28
CA GLY A 1 14.05 -49.76 9.34
C GLY A 1 14.32 -48.59 8.42
N ALA A 2 13.52 -48.43 7.37
CA ALA A 2 13.65 -47.30 6.45
C ALA A 2 12.84 -46.13 7.02
N GLY A 3 13.53 -45.05 7.40
CA GLY A 3 12.90 -43.79 7.80
C GLY A 3 12.25 -43.14 6.58
N GLY A 4 10.92 -43.12 6.55
CA GLY A 4 10.16 -42.42 5.54
C GLY A 4 10.38 -40.91 5.68
N VAL A 5 10.97 -40.30 4.67
CA VAL A 5 11.02 -38.84 4.53
C VAL A 5 9.59 -38.38 4.28
N HIS A 6 8.97 -37.73 5.25
CA HIS A 6 7.65 -37.11 5.06
C HIS A 6 7.77 -36.05 3.96
N ALA A 7 7.17 -36.31 2.81
CA ALA A 7 7.02 -35.31 1.77
C ALA A 7 6.20 -34.14 2.33
N ALA A 8 6.79 -32.95 2.35
CA ALA A 8 6.15 -31.73 2.86
C ALA A 8 4.79 -31.50 2.17
N GLY A 9 3.75 -31.28 2.98
CA GLY A 9 2.38 -31.12 2.50
C GLY A 9 2.20 -29.88 1.62
N SER A 10 1.04 -29.74 0.97
CA SER A 10 0.68 -28.50 0.26
C SER A 10 0.67 -27.29 1.19
N GLY A 11 0.27 -27.48 2.46
CA GLY A 11 0.32 -26.46 3.52
C GLY A 11 1.75 -26.00 3.82
N ASP A 12 2.68 -26.92 4.07
CA ASP A 12 4.09 -26.60 4.35
C ASP A 12 4.74 -25.84 3.19
N ARG A 13 4.40 -26.23 1.95
CA ARG A 13 4.87 -25.55 0.74
C ARG A 13 4.29 -24.13 0.61
N ALA A 14 3.02 -23.94 0.95
CA ALA A 14 2.38 -22.62 0.93
C ALA A 14 3.00 -21.68 1.98
N VAL A 15 3.22 -22.17 3.22
CA VAL A 15 3.87 -21.41 4.29
C VAL A 15 5.31 -21.07 3.91
N ALA A 16 6.10 -22.02 3.42
CA ALA A 16 7.47 -21.76 2.97
C ALA A 16 7.52 -20.74 1.82
N ALA A 17 6.56 -20.78 0.89
CA ALA A 17 6.45 -19.79 -0.17
C ALA A 17 6.07 -18.40 0.37
N ALA A 18 5.17 -18.32 1.36
CA ALA A 18 4.81 -17.07 2.03
C ALA A 18 6.00 -16.47 2.78
N VAL A 19 6.76 -17.28 3.53
CA VAL A 19 7.98 -16.84 4.23
C VAL A 19 9.01 -16.30 3.26
N ARG A 20 9.23 -16.97 2.12
CA ARG A 20 10.16 -16.47 1.09
C ARG A 20 9.71 -15.12 0.51
N ARG A 21 8.41 -14.96 0.21
CA ARG A 21 7.87 -13.67 -0.29
C ARG A 21 8.04 -12.57 0.74
N ALA A 22 7.71 -12.83 2.00
CA ALA A 22 7.87 -11.87 3.09
C ALA A 22 9.34 -11.47 3.28
N LYS A 23 10.29 -12.41 3.22
CA LYS A 23 11.72 -12.11 3.31
C LYS A 23 12.22 -11.26 2.13
N ALA A 24 11.72 -11.52 0.92
CA ALA A 24 12.10 -10.77 -0.26
C ALA A 24 11.60 -9.32 -0.24
N THR A 25 10.39 -9.07 0.27
CA THR A 25 9.82 -7.72 0.38
C THR A 25 10.36 -6.96 1.59
N ALA A 26 10.62 -7.63 2.72
CA ALA A 26 11.13 -7.02 3.95
C ALA A 26 12.53 -6.39 3.83
N ALA A 27 13.29 -6.74 2.78
CA ALA A 27 14.62 -6.21 2.50
C ALA A 27 14.61 -5.07 1.46
N ARG A 28 13.44 -4.55 1.11
CA ARG A 28 13.27 -3.50 0.09
C ARG A 28 12.57 -2.30 0.70
N ASN A 29 12.95 -1.12 0.22
CA ASN A 29 12.30 0.14 0.51
C ASN A 29 12.06 0.92 -0.79
N ILE A 30 11.35 2.04 -0.71
CA ILE A 30 11.19 2.96 -1.83
C ILE A 30 12.50 3.71 -2.11
N PRO A 31 12.79 4.07 -3.37
CA PRO A 31 13.86 5.02 -3.67
C PRO A 31 13.51 6.38 -3.07
N ALA A 32 14.40 6.91 -2.22
CA ALA A 32 14.27 8.22 -1.61
C ALA A 32 15.65 8.90 -1.56
N PHE A 33 15.67 10.22 -1.47
CA PHE A 33 16.90 10.97 -1.18
C PHE A 33 17.29 10.78 0.28
N ASP A 34 18.58 10.70 0.57
CA ASP A 34 19.16 10.45 1.90
C ASP A 34 19.98 11.63 2.45
N ASP A 35 19.96 12.77 1.75
CA ASP A 35 20.75 13.97 2.05
C ASP A 35 19.92 15.15 2.58
N LEU A 36 18.63 14.93 2.82
CA LEU A 36 17.74 15.92 3.41
C LEU A 36 17.88 15.97 4.94
N PRO A 37 17.64 17.13 5.58
CA PRO A 37 17.69 17.26 7.03
C PRO A 37 16.48 16.64 7.75
N VAL A 38 15.48 16.18 7.00
CA VAL A 38 14.31 15.45 7.51
C VAL A 38 14.48 13.96 7.24
N PRO A 39 13.81 13.07 8.00
CA PRO A 39 13.82 11.65 7.70
C PRO A 39 13.34 11.39 6.27
N ALA A 40 14.02 10.48 5.57
CA ALA A 40 13.56 10.01 4.28
C ALA A 40 12.24 9.23 4.43
N ASP A 41 11.37 9.33 3.42
CA ASP A 41 10.16 8.53 3.36
C ASP A 41 10.52 7.03 3.41
N THR A 42 9.82 6.28 4.25
CA THR A 42 9.96 4.82 4.35
C THR A 42 8.64 4.12 4.09
N ALA A 43 8.67 3.11 3.21
CA ALA A 43 7.59 2.15 3.01
C ALA A 43 7.92 0.79 3.66
N ASN A 44 8.91 0.75 4.56
CA ASN A 44 9.33 -0.43 5.30
C ASN A 44 9.51 -0.07 6.78
N LEU A 45 8.60 -0.51 7.63
CA LEU A 45 8.59 -0.25 9.08
C LEU A 45 9.81 -0.78 9.86
N ARG A 46 10.80 -1.37 9.18
CA ARG A 46 12.09 -1.80 9.75
C ARG A 46 13.20 -0.78 9.55
N GLU A 47 12.95 0.26 8.75
CA GLU A 47 13.91 1.25 8.29
C GLU A 47 13.31 2.65 8.40
N GLY A 48 14.14 3.67 8.56
CA GLY A 48 13.71 5.07 8.60
C GLY A 48 13.25 5.53 10.00
N ALA A 49 12.40 6.55 10.02
CA ALA A 49 11.82 7.09 11.25
C ALA A 49 10.87 6.09 11.93
N ASP A 50 10.64 6.25 13.22
CA ASP A 50 9.60 5.51 13.94
C ASP A 50 8.22 5.90 13.40
N LEU A 51 7.32 4.92 13.30
CA LEU A 51 5.92 5.17 12.96
C LEU A 51 5.24 5.91 14.12
N ASN A 52 4.56 7.00 13.81
CA ASN A 52 3.79 7.75 14.82
C ASN A 52 2.71 6.86 15.46
N ASN A 53 2.57 6.92 16.79
CA ASN A 53 1.59 6.11 17.54
C ASN A 53 0.13 6.34 17.11
N ALA A 54 -0.20 7.52 16.57
CA ALA A 54 -1.53 7.77 16.03
C ALA A 54 -1.88 6.81 14.87
N LEU A 55 -0.88 6.32 14.14
CA LEU A 55 -1.05 5.56 12.90
C LEU A 55 -1.01 4.04 13.11
N LEU A 56 -0.98 3.54 14.35
CA LEU A 56 -0.89 2.10 14.63
C LEU A 56 -2.04 1.30 14.01
N ALA A 57 -3.24 1.89 13.92
CA ALA A 57 -4.39 1.28 13.24
C ALA A 57 -4.17 1.11 11.72
N LEU A 58 -3.33 1.96 11.12
CA LEU A 58 -3.02 1.97 9.69
C LEU A 58 -1.70 1.28 9.36
N LEU A 59 -0.99 0.76 10.37
CA LEU A 59 0.31 0.09 10.24
C LEU A 59 0.35 -0.94 9.08
N PRO A 60 -0.66 -1.81 8.89
CA PRO A 60 -0.60 -2.82 7.82
C PRO A 60 -0.59 -2.25 6.40
N LEU A 61 -0.93 -0.98 6.19
CA LEU A 61 -0.94 -0.36 4.87
C LEU A 61 0.46 -0.01 4.35
N VAL A 62 1.41 0.27 5.25
CA VAL A 62 2.77 0.74 4.89
C VAL A 62 3.48 -0.29 4.02
N GLY A 63 3.86 0.12 2.81
CA GLY A 63 4.41 -0.77 1.81
C GLY A 63 4.22 -0.30 0.37
N VAL A 64 4.79 -1.07 -0.56
CA VAL A 64 4.53 -0.93 -1.99
C VAL A 64 3.70 -2.11 -2.46
N TRP A 65 2.51 -1.82 -2.98
CA TRP A 65 1.55 -2.80 -3.46
C TRP A 65 1.49 -2.77 -4.98
N ARG A 66 1.48 -3.93 -5.62
CA ARG A 66 1.32 -4.07 -7.07
C ARG A 66 0.36 -5.18 -7.38
N GLY A 67 -0.53 -4.95 -8.35
CA GLY A 67 -1.50 -5.94 -8.77
C GLY A 67 -2.30 -5.50 -9.99
N GLU A 68 -3.32 -6.27 -10.28
CA GLU A 68 -4.33 -5.97 -11.30
C GLU A 68 -5.70 -5.83 -10.64
N GLY A 69 -6.59 -5.08 -11.29
CA GLY A 69 -7.97 -4.89 -10.89
C GLY A 69 -8.91 -4.89 -12.09
N GLU A 70 -10.20 -4.94 -11.78
CA GLU A 70 -11.30 -4.86 -12.74
C GLU A 70 -12.16 -3.64 -12.41
N GLY A 71 -12.48 -2.84 -13.43
CA GLY A 71 -13.37 -1.70 -13.31
C GLY A 71 -14.54 -1.82 -14.28
N ARG A 72 -15.60 -1.05 -14.03
CA ARG A 72 -16.79 -1.01 -14.88
C ARG A 72 -16.90 0.37 -15.53
N GLY A 73 -16.96 0.40 -16.86
CA GLY A 73 -17.12 1.61 -17.66
C GLY A 73 -18.36 1.56 -18.56
N PRO A 74 -18.57 2.59 -19.40
CA PRO A 74 -19.71 2.66 -20.32
C PRO A 74 -19.78 1.48 -21.30
N ASP A 75 -18.63 0.97 -21.75
CA ASP A 75 -18.52 -0.14 -22.70
C ASP A 75 -18.42 -1.52 -22.01
N GLY A 76 -18.66 -1.58 -20.70
CA GLY A 76 -18.57 -2.80 -19.90
C GLY A 76 -17.33 -2.87 -19.01
N ASP A 77 -16.96 -4.10 -18.66
CA ASP A 77 -15.86 -4.37 -17.73
C ASP A 77 -14.51 -4.21 -18.43
N TYR A 78 -13.53 -3.66 -17.71
CA TYR A 78 -12.16 -3.46 -18.19
C TYR A 78 -11.14 -3.87 -17.12
N ARG A 79 -9.93 -4.21 -17.57
CA ARG A 79 -8.81 -4.56 -16.69
C ARG A 79 -7.83 -3.40 -16.58
N PHE A 80 -7.18 -3.30 -15.42
CA PHE A 80 -6.11 -2.33 -15.19
C PHE A 80 -5.04 -2.92 -14.28
N GLY A 81 -3.79 -2.49 -14.45
CA GLY A 81 -2.74 -2.70 -13.47
C GLY A 81 -2.61 -1.50 -12.56
N GLN A 82 -2.08 -1.72 -11.36
CA GLN A 82 -1.94 -0.66 -10.37
C GLN A 82 -0.72 -0.86 -9.48
N GLN A 83 -0.06 0.25 -9.13
CA GLN A 83 0.86 0.34 -8.01
C GLN A 83 0.34 1.35 -7.00
N ILE A 84 0.38 0.97 -5.72
CA ILE A 84 0.13 1.87 -4.59
C ILE A 84 1.42 1.94 -3.76
N VAL A 85 1.81 3.14 -3.36
CA VAL A 85 2.89 3.39 -2.40
C VAL A 85 2.29 4.02 -1.17
N VAL A 86 2.53 3.40 -0.01
CA VAL A 86 2.17 3.94 1.30
C VAL A 86 3.45 4.06 2.12
N SER A 87 3.82 5.28 2.48
CA SER A 87 5.04 5.59 3.22
C SER A 87 4.79 6.60 4.35
N HIS A 88 5.80 6.83 5.17
CA HIS A 88 5.80 7.91 6.16
C HIS A 88 7.22 8.44 6.38
N ASP A 89 7.32 9.63 6.97
CA ASP A 89 8.57 10.29 7.39
C ASP A 89 8.67 10.45 8.93
N GLY A 90 7.68 9.91 9.67
CA GLY A 90 7.56 10.00 11.12
C GLY A 90 6.50 11.00 11.62
N GLY A 91 5.89 11.76 10.70
CA GLY A 91 4.71 12.57 10.98
C GLY A 91 3.46 11.77 11.36
N ASP A 92 2.40 12.46 11.75
CA ASP A 92 1.08 11.90 12.11
C ASP A 92 0.18 11.62 10.89
N TYR A 93 0.80 11.24 9.77
CA TYR A 93 0.15 10.89 8.51
C TYR A 93 0.89 9.77 7.77
N LEU A 94 0.20 9.14 6.81
CA LEU A 94 0.85 8.31 5.80
C LEU A 94 0.76 9.01 4.44
N ASN A 95 1.88 9.08 3.72
CA ASN A 95 1.89 9.47 2.32
C ASN A 95 1.19 8.37 1.50
N TRP A 96 0.34 8.79 0.57
CA TRP A 96 -0.38 7.92 -0.36
C TRP A 96 -0.05 8.32 -1.80
N GLU A 97 0.29 7.33 -2.63
CA GLU A 97 0.30 7.48 -4.08
C GLU A 97 -0.30 6.22 -4.73
N SER A 98 -1.27 6.41 -5.63
CA SER A 98 -1.76 5.35 -6.51
C SER A 98 -1.56 5.74 -7.97
N ARG A 99 -1.05 4.78 -8.76
CA ARG A 99 -0.85 4.90 -10.20
C ARG A 99 -1.40 3.68 -10.90
N SER A 100 -2.34 3.90 -11.81
CA SER A 100 -2.96 2.84 -12.60
C SER A 100 -2.57 2.93 -14.08
N TRP A 101 -2.78 1.84 -14.81
CA TRP A 101 -2.65 1.76 -16.25
C TRP A 101 -3.68 0.78 -16.84
N ARG A 102 -4.21 1.10 -18.02
CA ARG A 102 -5.17 0.26 -18.72
C ARG A 102 -4.47 -0.99 -19.24
N LEU A 103 -5.17 -2.11 -19.16
CA LEU A 103 -4.76 -3.35 -19.79
C LEU A 103 -5.74 -3.69 -20.91
N THR A 104 -5.23 -4.29 -21.98
CA THR A 104 -6.06 -4.92 -22.99
C THR A 104 -6.82 -6.11 -22.38
N ALA A 105 -7.80 -6.65 -23.11
CA ALA A 105 -8.50 -7.88 -22.68
C ALA A 105 -7.52 -9.07 -22.49
N THR A 106 -6.42 -9.10 -23.26
CA THR A 106 -5.36 -10.12 -23.16
C THR A 106 -4.40 -9.90 -22.00
N GLY A 107 -4.49 -8.77 -21.28
CA GLY A 107 -3.62 -8.43 -20.15
C GLY A 107 -2.35 -7.67 -20.53
N ASP A 108 -2.23 -7.23 -21.78
CA ASP A 108 -1.09 -6.43 -22.21
C ASP A 108 -1.26 -4.96 -21.80
N TYR A 109 -0.15 -4.25 -21.57
CA TYR A 109 -0.19 -2.82 -21.33
C TYR A 109 -0.82 -2.09 -22.52
N GLN A 110 -1.80 -1.24 -22.24
CA GLN A 110 -2.44 -0.39 -23.23
C GLN A 110 -1.95 1.06 -23.13
N GLU A 111 -2.21 1.71 -21.99
CA GLU A 111 -1.91 3.14 -21.79
C GLU A 111 -1.95 3.52 -20.30
N PRO A 112 -1.42 4.70 -19.90
CA PRO A 112 -1.55 5.19 -18.53
C PRO A 112 -3.03 5.40 -18.13
N GLY A 113 -3.32 5.17 -16.86
CA GLY A 113 -4.64 5.41 -16.26
C GLY A 113 -4.65 6.62 -15.34
N LEU A 114 -5.47 6.55 -14.31
CA LEU A 114 -5.57 7.57 -13.27
C LEU A 114 -4.36 7.54 -12.33
N ARG A 115 -4.01 8.72 -11.80
CA ARG A 115 -3.07 8.89 -10.70
C ARG A 115 -3.70 9.76 -9.62
N GLU A 116 -3.41 9.43 -8.38
CA GLU A 116 -3.82 10.20 -7.21
C GLU A 116 -2.70 10.17 -6.18
N ALA A 117 -2.64 11.24 -5.39
CA ALA A 117 -1.69 11.37 -4.30
C ALA A 117 -2.31 12.16 -3.15
N GLY A 118 -1.85 11.89 -1.94
CA GLY A 118 -2.34 12.59 -0.76
C GLY A 118 -1.93 11.93 0.55
N PHE A 119 -2.78 12.04 1.56
CA PHE A 119 -2.42 11.66 2.93
C PHE A 119 -3.56 10.94 3.66
N TRP A 120 -3.20 9.85 4.35
CA TRP A 120 -4.05 9.26 5.38
C TRP A 120 -3.75 9.89 6.74
N ARG A 121 -4.80 10.12 7.54
CA ARG A 121 -4.68 10.50 8.94
C ARG A 121 -5.59 9.62 9.79
N PHE A 122 -5.17 9.37 11.03
CA PHE A 122 -5.97 8.68 12.03
C PHE A 122 -6.12 9.62 13.23
N VAL A 123 -7.29 10.21 13.36
CA VAL A 123 -7.54 11.35 14.25
C VAL A 123 -8.40 10.89 15.41
N ALA A 124 -8.05 11.31 16.61
CA ALA A 124 -8.94 11.18 17.76
C ALA A 124 -9.83 12.43 17.82
N ASP A 125 -11.15 12.25 17.85
CA ASP A 125 -12.08 13.33 18.17
C ASP A 125 -12.50 13.20 19.64
N PRO A 126 -11.91 13.99 20.56
CA PRO A 126 -12.27 13.95 21.97
C PRO A 126 -13.64 14.59 22.25
N TYR A 127 -14.25 15.26 21.26
CA TYR A 127 -15.52 15.96 21.40
C TYR A 127 -16.70 15.18 20.81
N ASP A 128 -16.45 14.11 20.05
CA ASP A 128 -17.47 13.15 19.62
C ASP A 128 -17.42 11.88 20.50
N PRO A 129 -18.35 11.74 21.47
CA PRO A 129 -18.39 10.55 22.34
C PRO A 129 -18.86 9.28 21.60
N SER A 130 -19.41 9.40 20.39
CA SER A 130 -19.82 8.27 19.55
C SER A 130 -18.74 7.81 18.57
N GLU A 131 -17.82 8.71 18.21
CA GLU A 131 -16.79 8.47 17.20
C GLU A 131 -15.42 9.00 17.67
N SER A 132 -14.91 8.42 18.74
CA SER A 132 -13.63 8.85 19.35
C SER A 132 -12.39 8.73 18.45
N GLN A 133 -12.51 8.04 17.30
CA GLN A 133 -11.45 7.82 16.33
C GLN A 133 -12.03 7.82 14.92
N ALA A 134 -11.45 8.62 14.03
CA ALA A 134 -11.85 8.73 12.62
C ALA A 134 -10.65 8.55 11.69
N ILE A 135 -10.91 8.10 10.46
CA ILE A 135 -9.92 8.00 9.40
C ILE A 135 -10.20 9.11 8.39
N GLU A 136 -9.19 9.91 8.07
CA GLU A 136 -9.28 10.89 7.00
C GLU A 136 -8.38 10.46 5.84
N LEU A 137 -8.88 10.56 4.61
CA LEU A 137 -8.06 10.43 3.41
C LEU A 137 -8.27 11.66 2.52
N LEU A 138 -7.20 12.43 2.35
CA LEU A 138 -7.17 13.64 1.55
C LEU A 138 -6.48 13.32 0.23
N LEU A 139 -7.14 13.52 -0.91
CA LEU A 139 -6.60 13.19 -2.22
C LEU A 139 -6.65 14.37 -3.19
N ALA A 140 -5.58 14.47 -3.99
CA ALA A 140 -5.57 15.18 -5.24
C ALA A 140 -5.49 14.17 -6.40
N HIS A 141 -6.42 14.26 -7.34
CA HIS A 141 -6.46 13.40 -8.51
C HIS A 141 -5.88 14.13 -9.72
N SER A 142 -5.08 13.41 -10.52
CA SER A 142 -4.51 13.95 -11.77
C SER A 142 -5.58 14.35 -12.79
N ALA A 143 -6.82 13.87 -12.60
CA ALA A 143 -8.00 14.24 -13.38
C ALA A 143 -8.54 15.66 -13.06
N GLY A 144 -7.96 16.36 -12.08
CA GLY A 144 -8.22 17.79 -11.84
C GLY A 144 -9.25 18.09 -10.74
N TYR A 145 -9.42 17.21 -9.76
CA TYR A 145 -10.27 17.44 -8.59
C TYR A 145 -9.60 16.95 -7.30
N VAL A 146 -10.13 17.41 -6.17
CA VAL A 146 -9.73 16.97 -4.83
C VAL A 146 -10.89 16.22 -4.18
N GLU A 147 -10.56 15.24 -3.35
CA GLU A 147 -11.53 14.41 -2.63
C GLU A 147 -11.13 14.29 -1.17
N LEU A 148 -12.13 14.30 -0.28
CA LEU A 148 -11.99 14.07 1.14
C LEU A 148 -12.88 12.88 1.51
N PHE A 149 -12.28 11.86 2.11
CA PHE A 149 -13.00 10.76 2.76
C PHE A 149 -12.89 10.91 4.28
N TYR A 150 -14.00 10.59 4.95
CA TYR A 150 -14.19 10.57 6.40
C TYR A 150 -15.09 9.37 6.74
#